data_AF-A0A957IWZ5-F1
#
_entry.id   AF-A0A957IWZ5-F1
#
_cell.length_a   1.000
_cell.length_b   1.000
_cell.length_c   1.000
_cell.angle_alpha   90.00
_cell.angle_beta   90.00
_cell.angle_gamma   90.00
#
_symmetry.space_group_name_H-M   'P 1'
#
loop_
_entity.id
_entity.type
_entity.pdbx_description
1 polymer ?
#
loop_
_entity_poly.entity_id
_entity_poly.type
_entity_poly.pdbx_seq_one_letter_code
_entity_poly.pdbx_strand_id
1 'polypeptide(L)'
;WTAPANLPVAAALGLTPQLDRDAWAELFASRVNLLRREARDFRLMSAHTLADDPALLQLSVRRLLILLRKIALERGMDYVFETNDERLRQGVQLSLEETLTFLFERGAFAGATPRDAFRVVTDDSLNTRQRVEQGQFIAQIQVAPSQPLEFITVLLLRLSEGLRAAEV
;
A
#
# COMPACT_ATOMS: atom_id res chain seq x y z
N TRP A 1 -3.38 0.00 4.78
CA TRP A 1 -2.64 0.98 3.98
C TRP A 1 -1.93 2.02 4.84
N THR A 2 -2.33 2.23 6.09
CA THR A 2 -1.52 2.99 7.06
C THR A 2 -0.20 2.28 7.35
N ALA A 3 0.91 3.02 7.34
CA ALA A 3 2.20 2.50 7.77
C ALA A 3 2.21 2.25 9.29
N PRO A 4 2.76 1.11 9.77
CA PRO A 4 2.87 0.83 11.20
C PRO A 4 4.04 1.56 11.88
N ALA A 5 4.73 2.47 11.18
CA ALA A 5 5.76 3.34 11.73
C ALA A 5 5.15 4.48 12.56
N ASN A 6 5.98 5.13 13.39
CA ASN A 6 5.63 6.21 14.30
C ASN A 6 4.56 5.86 15.36
N LEU A 7 4.26 4.57 15.53
CA LEU A 7 3.39 4.09 16.61
C LEU A 7 4.22 3.83 17.88
N PRO A 8 3.69 4.15 19.07
CA PRO A 8 4.36 3.86 20.33
C PRO A 8 4.42 2.35 20.58
N VAL A 9 5.54 1.87 21.07
CA VAL A 9 5.72 0.50 21.54
C VAL A 9 5.29 0.41 23.00
N ALA A 10 4.23 -0.34 23.25
CA ALA A 10 3.72 -0.55 24.61
C ALA A 10 4.73 -1.33 25.47
N ALA A 11 4.83 -0.94 26.74
CA ALA A 11 5.66 -1.61 27.76
C ALA A 11 7.16 -1.73 27.46
N ALA A 12 7.68 -1.00 26.47
CA ALA A 12 9.11 -0.92 26.24
C ALA A 12 9.79 -0.15 27.38
N LEU A 13 10.80 -0.78 28.00
CA LEU A 13 11.57 -0.19 29.11
C LEU A 13 12.91 0.40 28.64
N GLY A 14 13.41 -0.07 27.50
CA GLY A 14 14.70 0.32 26.94
C GLY A 14 14.98 -0.37 25.61
N LEU A 15 15.99 0.12 24.90
CA LEU A 15 16.50 -0.49 23.67
C LEU A 15 17.88 -1.09 23.97
N THR A 16 18.09 -2.32 23.50
CA THR A 16 19.37 -3.01 23.59
C THR A 16 19.63 -3.74 22.27
N PRO A 17 20.79 -3.55 21.62
CA PRO A 17 21.86 -2.62 22.00
C PRO A 17 21.44 -1.15 21.87
N GLN A 18 22.19 -0.25 22.50
CA GLN A 18 22.15 1.17 22.12
C GLN A 18 22.98 1.34 20.84
N LEU A 19 22.36 1.89 19.80
CA LEU A 19 23.00 2.12 18.52
C LEU A 19 23.55 3.56 18.47
N ASP A 20 24.78 3.71 18.00
CA ASP A 20 25.29 5.02 17.59
C ASP A 20 24.72 5.42 16.21
N ARG A 21 25.11 6.60 15.73
CA ARG A 21 24.61 7.14 14.46
C ARG A 21 25.04 6.31 13.26
N ASP A 22 26.25 5.76 13.27
CA ASP A 22 26.83 5.07 12.12
C ASP A 22 26.19 3.69 11.95
N ALA A 23 26.08 2.93 13.05
CA ALA A 23 25.36 1.66 13.08
C ALA A 23 23.88 1.84 12.71
N TRP A 24 23.26 2.95 13.16
CA TRP A 24 21.89 3.26 12.77
C TRP A 24 21.75 3.49 11.25
N ALA A 25 22.65 4.27 10.65
CA ALA A 25 22.64 4.53 9.21
C ALA A 25 22.86 3.26 8.38
N GLU A 26 23.80 2.40 8.79
CA GLU A 26 24.08 1.13 8.13
C GLU A 26 22.87 0.17 8.16
N LEU A 27 22.24 0.02 9.32
CA LEU A 27 21.07 -0.85 9.48
C LEU A 27 19.85 -0.30 8.72
N PHE A 28 19.65 1.02 8.74
CA PHE A 28 18.59 1.66 7.97
C PHE A 28 18.80 1.47 6.46
N ALA A 29 20.02 1.66 5.96
CA ALA A 29 20.36 1.40 4.55
C ALA A 29 20.14 -0.07 4.17
N SER A 30 20.33 -0.98 5.13
CA SER A 30 20.04 -2.42 5.00
C SER A 30 18.55 -2.77 5.17
N ARG A 31 17.67 -1.77 5.23
CA ARG A 31 16.20 -1.89 5.38
C ARG A 31 15.77 -2.63 6.64
N VAL A 32 16.56 -2.52 7.70
CA VAL A 32 16.15 -2.94 9.04
C VAL A 32 15.22 -1.87 9.62
N ASN A 33 14.05 -2.27 10.11
CA ASN A 33 13.09 -1.35 10.73
C ASN A 33 13.49 -1.08 12.18
N LEU A 34 14.02 0.12 12.43
CA LEU A 34 14.63 0.49 13.71
C LEU A 34 13.62 1.09 14.68
N LEU A 35 13.82 0.82 15.98
CA LEU A 35 13.15 1.53 17.06
C LEU A 35 14.00 2.71 17.52
N ARG A 36 13.35 3.82 17.84
CA ARG A 36 13.99 5.00 18.44
C ARG A 36 13.35 5.31 19.79
N ARG A 37 14.17 5.73 20.74
CA ARG A 37 13.72 6.32 21.99
C ARG A 37 13.32 7.77 21.75
N GLU A 38 12.09 8.13 22.09
CA GLU A 38 11.61 9.50 22.18
C GLU A 38 11.66 10.00 23.62
N ALA A 39 11.29 11.27 23.83
CA ALA A 39 11.25 11.87 25.16
C ALA A 39 10.34 11.11 26.15
N ARG A 40 9.27 10.45 25.67
CA ARG A 40 8.24 9.81 26.51
C ARG A 40 7.91 8.36 26.15
N ASP A 41 8.32 7.88 24.99
CA ASP A 41 7.99 6.54 24.50
C ASP A 41 9.10 5.98 23.58
N PHE A 42 8.85 4.82 23.00
CA PHE A 42 9.68 4.22 21.96
C PHE A 42 8.84 4.05 20.72
N ARG A 43 9.40 4.36 19.54
CA ARG A 43 8.66 4.36 18.28
C ARG A 43 9.39 3.63 17.19
N LEU A 44 8.63 2.97 16.32
CA LEU A 44 9.14 2.42 15.08
C LEU A 44 9.42 3.54 14.07
N MET A 45 10.60 3.52 13.46
CA MET A 45 11.05 4.62 12.58
C MET A 45 10.75 4.39 11.12
N SER A 46 10.71 3.14 10.68
CA SER A 46 10.42 2.77 9.31
C SER A 46 9.56 1.53 9.26
N ALA A 47 8.93 1.33 8.11
CA ALA A 47 8.16 0.14 7.82
C ALA A 47 8.51 -0.36 6.42
N HIS A 48 9.79 -0.58 6.18
CA HIS A 48 10.31 -1.11 4.93
C HIS A 48 10.20 -2.63 4.87
N THR A 49 10.09 -3.15 3.65
CA THR A 49 10.27 -4.56 3.34
C THR A 49 11.67 -4.80 2.79
N LEU A 50 12.05 -6.08 2.69
CA LEU A 50 13.27 -6.51 2.00
C LEU A 50 13.04 -6.77 0.50
N ALA A 51 11.92 -6.34 -0.07
CA ALA A 51 11.62 -6.61 -1.48
C ALA A 51 12.54 -5.80 -2.41
N ASP A 52 13.07 -6.43 -3.45
CA ASP A 52 13.95 -5.75 -4.42
C ASP A 52 13.21 -4.66 -5.22
N ASP A 53 11.92 -4.89 -5.50
CA ASP A 53 11.04 -3.94 -6.19
C ASP A 53 10.78 -2.69 -5.32
N PRO A 54 11.22 -1.50 -5.76
CA PRO A 54 10.98 -0.25 -5.03
C PRO A 54 9.49 0.05 -4.80
N ALA A 55 8.59 -0.40 -5.68
CA ALA A 55 7.15 -0.23 -5.50
C ALA A 55 6.60 -0.99 -4.28
N LEU A 56 7.35 -2.01 -3.81
CA LEU A 56 7.01 -2.83 -2.66
C LEU A 56 7.87 -2.51 -1.43
N LEU A 57 8.67 -1.44 -1.48
CA LEU A 57 9.50 -1.01 -0.36
C LEU A 57 8.66 -0.82 0.90
N GLN A 58 7.47 -0.22 0.78
CA GLN A 58 6.61 0.08 1.91
C GLN A 58 5.80 -1.15 2.36
N LEU A 59 5.93 -1.51 3.64
CA LEU A 59 5.21 -2.62 4.25
C LEU A 59 3.69 -2.41 4.20
N SER A 60 3.22 -1.17 4.33
CA SER A 60 1.80 -0.82 4.18
C SER A 60 1.26 -1.16 2.80
N VAL A 61 2.03 -0.88 1.75
CA VAL A 61 1.71 -1.19 0.36
C VAL A 61 1.70 -2.70 0.15
N ARG A 62 2.75 -3.40 0.59
CA ARG A 62 2.83 -4.87 0.49
C ARG A 62 1.66 -5.56 1.20
N ARG A 63 1.30 -5.10 2.40
CA ARG A 63 0.16 -5.64 3.16
C ARG A 63 -1.18 -5.34 2.50
N LEU A 64 -1.34 -4.19 1.85
CA LEU A 64 -2.54 -3.87 1.07
C LEU A 64 -2.69 -4.83 -0.11
N LEU A 65 -1.63 -5.06 -0.89
CA LEU A 65 -1.68 -6.00 -2.02
C LEU A 65 -1.97 -7.44 -1.56
N ILE A 66 -1.40 -7.87 -0.42
CA ILE A 66 -1.72 -9.16 0.19
C ILE A 66 -3.20 -9.23 0.58
N LEU A 67 -3.75 -8.17 1.17
CA LEU A 67 -5.18 -8.10 1.52
C LEU A 67 -6.07 -8.23 0.27
N LEU A 68 -5.78 -7.46 -0.79
CA LEU A 68 -6.53 -7.53 -2.04
C LEU A 68 -6.49 -8.91 -2.66
N ARG A 69 -5.31 -9.56 -2.67
CA ARG A 69 -5.16 -10.95 -3.14
C ARG A 69 -6.02 -11.91 -2.31
N LYS A 70 -6.03 -11.78 -0.99
CA LYS A 70 -6.86 -12.63 -0.11
C LYS A 70 -8.34 -12.47 -0.41
N ILE A 71 -8.83 -11.23 -0.47
CA ILE A 71 -10.23 -10.95 -0.79
C ILE A 71 -10.62 -11.51 -2.16
N ALA A 72 -9.77 -11.32 -3.17
CA ALA A 72 -10.00 -11.84 -4.52
C ALA A 72 -10.04 -13.37 -4.56
N LEU A 73 -9.18 -14.05 -3.80
CA LEU A 73 -9.20 -15.52 -3.69
C LEU A 73 -10.44 -16.01 -2.96
N GLU A 74 -10.80 -15.38 -1.83
CA GLU A 74 -11.98 -15.75 -1.03
C GLU A 74 -13.26 -15.60 -1.85
N ARG A 75 -13.49 -14.44 -2.48
CA ARG A 75 -14.65 -14.22 -3.37
C ARG A 75 -14.59 -15.06 -4.64
N GLY A 76 -13.39 -15.31 -5.16
CA GLY A 76 -13.19 -16.14 -6.35
C GLY A 76 -13.76 -17.55 -6.20
N MET A 77 -13.76 -18.08 -4.98
CA MET A 77 -14.32 -19.41 -4.69
C MET A 77 -15.84 -19.49 -4.92
N ASP A 78 -16.56 -18.38 -4.75
CA ASP A 78 -18.02 -18.34 -4.95
C ASP A 78 -18.42 -18.48 -6.42
N TYR A 79 -17.49 -18.24 -7.35
CA TYR A 79 -17.73 -18.29 -8.80
C TYR A 79 -17.20 -19.57 -9.46
N VAL A 80 -16.62 -20.49 -8.69
CA VAL A 80 -16.13 -21.75 -9.23
C VAL A 80 -17.33 -22.59 -9.69
N PHE A 81 -17.24 -23.15 -10.91
CA PHE A 81 -18.31 -23.89 -11.60
C PHE A 81 -19.48 -23.05 -12.12
N GLU A 82 -19.46 -21.72 -11.97
CA GLU A 82 -20.40 -20.85 -12.66
C GLU A 82 -20.14 -20.81 -14.17
N THR A 83 -21.16 -20.45 -14.93
CA THR A 83 -21.03 -20.28 -16.39
C THR A 83 -20.25 -19.00 -16.68
N ASN A 84 -19.10 -19.10 -17.35
CA ASN A 84 -18.29 -17.95 -17.76
C ASN A 84 -18.92 -17.21 -18.95
N ASP A 85 -20.04 -16.56 -18.70
CA ASP A 85 -20.72 -15.66 -19.62
C ASP A 85 -20.49 -14.19 -19.25
N GLU A 86 -20.94 -13.28 -20.11
CA GLU A 86 -20.78 -11.84 -19.90
C GLU A 86 -21.44 -11.35 -18.60
N ARG A 87 -22.53 -12.00 -18.18
CA ARG A 87 -23.25 -11.63 -16.95
C ARG A 87 -22.41 -11.96 -15.72
N LEU A 88 -21.78 -13.14 -15.67
CA LEU A 88 -20.84 -13.49 -14.60
C LEU A 88 -19.69 -12.49 -14.55
N ARG A 89 -19.06 -12.21 -15.70
CA ARG A 89 -17.90 -11.32 -15.77
C ARG A 89 -18.21 -9.90 -15.27
N GLN A 90 -19.33 -9.33 -15.71
CA GLN A 90 -19.78 -8.01 -15.23
C GLN A 90 -20.13 -8.03 -13.74
N GLY A 91 -20.76 -9.10 -13.25
CA GLY A 91 -21.07 -9.26 -11.83
C GLY A 91 -19.81 -9.33 -10.96
N VAL A 92 -18.79 -10.07 -11.39
CA VAL A 92 -17.49 -10.13 -10.71
C VAL A 92 -16.80 -8.77 -10.74
N GLN A 93 -16.80 -8.08 -11.90
CA GLN A 93 -16.23 -6.75 -12.02
C GLN A 93 -16.86 -5.78 -11.02
N LEU A 94 -18.20 -5.72 -10.98
CA LEU A 94 -18.94 -4.85 -10.06
C LEU A 94 -18.61 -5.16 -8.58
N SER A 95 -18.61 -6.44 -8.20
CA SER A 95 -18.28 -6.91 -6.86
C SER A 95 -16.87 -6.49 -6.41
N LEU A 96 -15.89 -6.56 -7.31
CA LEU A 96 -14.52 -6.12 -7.05
C LEU A 96 -14.43 -4.59 -6.98
N GLU A 97 -15.09 -3.87 -7.88
CA GLU A 97 -15.13 -2.40 -7.90
C GLU A 97 -15.78 -1.82 -6.64
N GLU A 98 -16.85 -2.44 -6.12
CA GLU A 98 -17.47 -2.05 -4.84
C GLU A 98 -16.48 -2.20 -3.67
N THR A 99 -15.73 -3.30 -3.63
CA THR A 99 -14.71 -3.53 -2.60
C THR A 99 -13.60 -2.49 -2.68
N LEU A 100 -13.12 -2.19 -3.89
CA LEU A 100 -12.06 -1.21 -4.11
C LEU A 100 -12.55 0.21 -3.82
N THR A 101 -13.81 0.53 -4.13
CA THR A 101 -14.44 1.81 -3.76
C THR A 101 -14.49 1.98 -2.25
N PHE A 102 -14.93 0.95 -1.52
CA PHE A 102 -14.92 0.97 -0.05
C PHE A 102 -13.51 1.21 0.53
N LEU A 103 -12.47 0.63 -0.08
CA LEU A 103 -11.09 0.86 0.35
C LEU A 103 -10.60 2.27 -0.03
N PHE A 104 -10.97 2.77 -1.22
CA PHE A 104 -10.65 4.11 -1.70
C PHE A 104 -11.17 5.19 -0.74
N GLU A 105 -12.45 5.10 -0.34
CA GLU A 105 -13.09 6.06 0.59
C GLU A 105 -12.38 6.13 1.96
N ARG A 106 -11.61 5.10 2.32
CA ARG A 106 -10.86 5.03 3.57
C ARG A 106 -9.38 5.43 3.39
N GLY A 107 -9.00 5.88 2.20
CA GLY A 107 -7.64 6.36 1.87
C GLY A 107 -6.65 5.25 1.51
N ALA A 108 -7.13 4.08 1.07
CA ALA A 108 -6.24 2.97 0.68
C ALA A 108 -5.41 3.22 -0.57
N PHE A 109 -5.90 4.09 -1.44
CA PHE A 109 -5.31 4.36 -2.74
C PHE A 109 -4.99 5.85 -2.89
N ALA A 110 -4.01 6.15 -3.73
CA ALA A 110 -3.72 7.50 -4.18
C ALA A 110 -4.69 7.92 -5.29
N GLY A 111 -4.74 9.23 -5.58
CA GLY A 111 -5.63 9.79 -6.60
C GLY A 111 -6.84 10.51 -6.01
N ALA A 112 -7.38 11.47 -6.76
CA ALA A 112 -8.54 12.27 -6.34
C ALA A 112 -9.86 11.56 -6.65
N THR A 113 -9.89 10.67 -7.64
CA THR A 113 -11.08 9.94 -8.06
C THR A 113 -10.83 8.42 -8.08
N PRO A 114 -11.87 7.58 -7.97
CA PRO A 114 -11.73 6.13 -8.11
C PRO A 114 -11.04 5.70 -9.41
N ARG A 115 -11.26 6.44 -10.50
CA ARG A 115 -10.66 6.15 -11.82
C ARG A 115 -9.15 6.34 -11.85
N ASP A 116 -8.62 7.25 -11.04
CA ASP A 116 -7.18 7.46 -10.88
C ASP A 116 -6.57 6.41 -9.94
N ALA A 117 -7.39 5.86 -9.04
CA ALA A 117 -6.98 5.02 -7.92
C ALA A 117 -6.93 3.53 -8.26
N PHE A 118 -7.90 3.03 -9.03
CA PHE A 118 -7.96 1.62 -9.38
C PHE A 118 -8.73 1.38 -10.69
N ARG A 119 -8.52 0.19 -11.24
CA ARG A 119 -9.25 -0.32 -12.41
C ARG A 119 -9.40 -1.83 -12.31
N VAL A 120 -10.59 -2.32 -12.64
CA VAL A 120 -10.87 -3.74 -12.83
C VAL A 120 -11.16 -3.98 -14.31
N VAL A 121 -10.55 -5.03 -14.88
CA VAL A 121 -10.76 -5.41 -16.27
C VAL A 121 -11.12 -6.89 -16.32
N THR A 122 -12.26 -7.20 -16.93
CA THR A 122 -12.76 -8.58 -17.15
C THR A 122 -13.23 -8.79 -18.59
N ASP A 123 -12.88 -7.90 -19.51
CA ASP A 123 -13.37 -7.91 -20.89
C ASP A 123 -12.76 -9.04 -21.75
N ASP A 124 -13.18 -9.11 -23.01
CA ASP A 124 -12.75 -10.12 -23.97
C ASP A 124 -11.25 -10.03 -24.34
N SER A 125 -10.56 -8.93 -24.01
CA SER A 125 -9.10 -8.86 -24.17
C SER A 125 -8.38 -9.80 -23.21
N LEU A 126 -8.97 -10.04 -22.04
CA LEU A 126 -8.50 -10.99 -21.04
C LEU A 126 -9.22 -12.34 -21.12
N ASN A 127 -10.50 -12.35 -21.52
CA ASN A 127 -11.34 -13.55 -21.55
C ASN A 127 -11.70 -13.96 -22.98
N THR A 128 -10.66 -14.22 -23.79
CA THR A 128 -10.82 -14.67 -25.18
C THR A 128 -11.60 -15.98 -25.26
N ARG A 129 -12.25 -16.25 -26.41
CA ARG A 129 -13.00 -17.50 -26.62
C ARG A 129 -12.21 -18.76 -26.24
N GLN A 130 -10.94 -18.81 -26.63
CA GLN A 130 -10.06 -19.93 -26.30
C GLN A 130 -9.90 -20.13 -24.78
N ARG A 131 -9.76 -19.06 -23.99
CA ARG A 131 -9.67 -19.15 -22.53
C ARG A 131 -10.98 -19.59 -21.91
N VAL A 132 -12.10 -19.05 -22.41
CA VAL A 132 -13.44 -19.44 -21.96
C VAL A 132 -13.70 -20.93 -22.23
N GLU A 133 -13.36 -21.42 -23.42
CA GLU A 133 -13.45 -22.85 -23.79
C GLU A 133 -12.55 -23.75 -22.93
N GLN A 134 -11.44 -23.20 -22.40
CA GLN A 134 -10.57 -23.87 -21.44
C GLN A 134 -11.06 -23.77 -19.99
N GLY A 135 -12.23 -23.18 -19.74
CA GLY A 135 -12.77 -22.97 -18.40
C GLY A 135 -12.00 -21.93 -17.58
N GLN A 136 -11.29 -21.02 -18.23
CA GLN A 136 -10.51 -19.97 -17.56
C GLN A 136 -11.28 -18.66 -17.53
N PHE A 137 -11.21 -17.98 -16.39
CA PHE A 137 -11.66 -16.61 -16.21
C PHE A 137 -10.52 -15.79 -15.60
N ILE A 138 -10.27 -14.61 -16.15
CA ILE A 138 -9.23 -13.68 -15.70
C ILE A 138 -9.87 -12.33 -15.40
N ALA A 139 -9.69 -11.88 -14.16
CA ALA A 139 -9.93 -10.51 -13.72
C ALA A 139 -8.59 -9.83 -13.43
N GLN A 140 -8.28 -8.75 -14.14
CA GLN A 140 -7.11 -7.94 -13.86
C GLN A 140 -7.50 -6.79 -12.93
N ILE A 141 -6.84 -6.72 -11.78
CA ILE A 141 -7.02 -5.65 -10.79
C ILE A 141 -5.77 -4.78 -10.79
N GLN A 142 -5.93 -3.51 -11.12
CA GLN A 142 -4.90 -2.48 -11.09
C GLN A 142 -5.22 -1.50 -9.97
N VAL A 143 -4.24 -1.16 -9.14
CA VAL A 143 -4.42 -0.24 -8.01
C VAL A 143 -3.22 0.69 -7.90
N ALA A 144 -3.44 1.89 -7.37
CA ALA A 144 -2.43 2.86 -6.98
C ALA A 144 -2.43 2.97 -5.44
N PRO A 145 -1.65 2.15 -4.70
CA PRO A 145 -1.61 2.21 -3.24
C PRO A 145 -1.19 3.58 -2.72
N SER A 146 -1.80 4.03 -1.61
CA SER A 146 -1.30 5.22 -0.91
C SER A 146 0.09 4.96 -0.31
N GLN A 147 1.00 5.92 -0.51
CA GLN A 147 2.37 5.87 -0.01
C GLN A 147 2.48 6.71 1.28
N PRO A 148 3.16 6.23 2.32
CA PRO A 148 3.41 7.02 3.52
C PRO A 148 4.46 8.11 3.28
N LEU A 149 4.34 9.20 4.02
CA LEU A 149 5.36 10.25 4.08
C LEU A 149 6.51 9.78 4.98
N GLU A 150 7.72 9.65 4.44
CA GLU A 150 8.89 9.22 5.20
C GLU A 150 9.80 10.37 5.65
N PHE A 151 9.93 11.38 4.80
CA PHE A 151 10.84 12.50 5.03
C PHE A 151 10.10 13.81 4.82
N ILE A 152 10.39 14.78 5.69
CA ILE A 152 9.95 16.17 5.54
C ILE A 152 11.22 17.00 5.45
N THR A 153 11.42 17.65 4.33
CA THR A 153 12.46 18.67 4.16
C THR A 153 11.83 20.02 4.43
N VAL A 154 12.36 20.75 5.41
CA VAL A 154 11.91 22.11 5.74
C VAL A 154 12.98 23.10 5.29
N LEU A 155 12.59 24.08 4.49
CA LEU A 155 13.51 25.12 4.00
C LEU A 155 13.31 26.41 4.79
N LEU A 156 14.29 26.75 5.64
CA LEU A 156 14.27 28.01 6.39
C LEU A 156 15.02 29.10 5.62
N LEU A 157 14.27 30.03 5.04
CA LEU A 157 14.80 31.23 4.39
C LEU A 157 14.69 32.43 5.30
N ARG A 158 15.81 33.13 5.51
CA ARG A 158 15.82 34.46 6.16
C ARG A 158 15.89 35.53 5.07
N LEU A 159 14.74 36.10 4.72
CA LEU A 159 14.67 37.30 3.90
C LEU A 159 14.83 38.52 4.81
N SER A 160 15.67 39.47 4.41
CA SER A 160 15.98 40.67 5.20
C SER A 160 14.80 41.64 5.35
N GLU A 161 13.67 41.41 4.68
CA GLU A 161 12.44 42.20 4.82
C GLU A 161 11.19 41.31 4.88
N GLY A 162 10.61 41.13 6.08
CA GLY A 162 9.22 40.68 6.30
C GLY A 162 8.85 39.25 5.87
N LEU A 163 8.68 38.33 6.83
CA LEU A 163 8.27 36.93 6.64
C LEU A 163 6.98 36.76 5.79
N ARG A 164 7.08 36.03 4.68
CA ARG A 164 5.98 35.26 4.07
C ARG A 164 6.54 33.92 3.60
N ALA A 165 6.10 32.83 4.23
CA ALA A 165 6.55 31.48 3.89
C ALA A 165 5.73 30.90 2.74
N ALA A 166 6.42 30.34 1.75
CA ALA A 166 5.89 29.43 0.74
C ALA A 166 6.94 28.31 0.58
N GLU A 167 6.51 27.05 0.57
CA GLU A 167 7.37 25.88 0.38
C GLU A 167 6.98 25.13 -0.91
N VAL A 168 7.99 24.56 -1.58
CA VAL A 168 7.93 23.73 -2.81
C VAL A 168 7.93 22.26 -2.42
#